data_AF-E3N9X1-F1
#
_entry.id   AF-E3N9X1-F1
#
_cell.length_a   1.000
_cell.length_b   1.000
_cell.length_c   1.000
_cell.angle_alpha   90.00
_cell.angle_beta   90.00
_cell.angle_gamma   90.00
#
_symmetry.space_group_name_H-M   'P 1'
#
loop_
_entity.id
_entity.type
_entity.pdbx_description
1 polymer ?
#
loop_
_entity_poly.entity_id
_entity_poly.type
_entity_poly.pdbx_seq_one_letter_code
_entity_poly.pdbx_strand_id
1 'polypeptide(L)'
;MSWICPGYYFFPLVGGYNTGRFFGQFIGAHLSMSVWVGIYSFELAGGLCCFVYRHNAAVQISQNTIGKQYVKKVFLVLVHIFPFATSTCMYMSGLTYQQKYNYVKINYPQCVQWMMMDGFEAYDSSVNPMIIVTGGGAFVFVFIVVWYCFTLGVHTMVILQRLRRHMSPATYQMHRAALLSLTMQMVLPGGLIIIPKNIILYITMSESLHLQEVATNMMFLMGSHSMCQCSVMIMSNSSYRRVLREKIWKFLRIDYLTNQQYGSSVEPSMRTNSFVRAQTVPVV
;
A
#
# COMPACT_ATOMS: atom_id res chain seq x y z
N MET A 1 5.69 21.03 9.36
CA MET A 1 6.97 20.32 9.55
C MET A 1 6.67 18.99 10.21
N SER A 2 6.78 17.85 9.49
CA SER A 2 6.41 16.56 10.08
C SER A 2 7.48 16.12 11.09
N TRP A 3 7.08 15.78 12.31
CA TRP A 3 8.00 15.31 13.35
C TRP A 3 8.66 13.96 13.04
N ILE A 4 8.11 13.23 12.06
CA ILE A 4 8.38 11.80 11.90
C ILE A 4 9.49 11.53 10.86
N CYS A 5 9.61 12.32 9.78
CA CYS A 5 10.83 12.42 8.94
C CYS A 5 10.59 13.40 7.76
N PRO A 6 11.04 14.67 7.79
CA PRO A 6 11.08 15.49 6.59
C PRO A 6 12.36 15.14 5.81
N GLY A 7 12.22 14.27 4.80
CA GLY A 7 13.24 14.06 3.79
C GLY A 7 13.16 15.18 2.76
N TYR A 8 14.28 15.87 2.54
CA TYR A 8 14.41 16.86 1.47
C TYR A 8 15.15 16.21 0.31
N TYR A 9 14.55 16.24 -0.86
CA TYR A 9 15.12 15.69 -2.08
C TYR A 9 15.72 16.83 -2.89
N PHE A 10 16.96 16.65 -3.31
CA PHE A 10 17.56 17.51 -4.32
C PHE A 10 17.17 16.92 -5.67
N PHE A 11 16.80 17.75 -6.65
CA PHE A 11 16.62 17.29 -8.02
C PHE A 11 17.41 18.23 -8.94
N PRO A 12 18.08 17.72 -9.98
CA PRO A 12 18.05 16.34 -10.49
C PRO A 12 18.98 15.34 -9.77
N LEU A 13 19.85 15.81 -8.88
CA LEU A 13 20.73 14.97 -8.05
C LEU A 13 19.94 13.83 -7.40
N VAL A 14 20.27 12.56 -7.63
CA VAL A 14 19.64 11.44 -6.92
C VAL A 14 20.13 11.41 -5.48
N GLY A 15 19.55 12.24 -4.64
CA GLY A 15 20.03 12.44 -3.28
C GLY A 15 19.17 13.41 -2.50
N GLY A 16 19.48 13.51 -1.22
CA GLY A 16 18.67 14.26 -0.29
C GLY A 16 19.30 14.31 1.09
N TYR A 17 18.66 15.03 1.99
CA TYR A 17 19.01 14.97 3.40
C TYR A 17 17.78 14.74 4.26
N ASN A 18 17.93 13.84 5.23
CA ASN A 18 16.90 13.57 6.21
C ASN A 18 17.07 14.49 7.42
N THR A 19 16.01 15.21 7.80
CA THR A 19 16.01 16.15 8.95
C THR A 19 15.37 15.58 10.21
N GLY A 20 15.02 14.29 10.22
CA GLY A 20 14.34 13.67 11.35
C GLY A 20 15.19 13.71 12.62
N ARG A 21 14.87 14.62 13.55
CA ARG A 21 15.55 14.72 14.85
C ARG A 21 15.37 13.48 15.73
N PHE A 22 14.29 12.72 15.52
CA PHE A 22 14.01 11.51 16.30
C PHE A 22 14.60 10.27 15.63
N PHE A 23 14.12 9.87 14.44
CA PHE A 23 14.60 8.65 13.77
C PHE A 23 15.99 8.78 13.15
N GLY A 24 16.41 9.99 12.73
CA GLY A 24 17.72 10.22 12.13
C GLY A 24 18.90 10.08 13.11
N GLN A 25 18.63 10.06 14.43
CA GLN A 25 19.65 9.80 15.46
C GLN A 25 19.93 8.30 15.63
N PHE A 26 18.96 7.44 15.32
CA PHE A 26 19.08 5.99 15.53
C PHE A 26 19.40 5.21 14.25
N ILE A 27 19.03 5.75 13.08
CA ILE A 27 19.17 5.07 11.79
C ILE A 27 19.79 6.03 10.78
N GLY A 28 20.93 5.64 10.20
CA GLY A 28 21.58 6.40 9.13
C GLY A 28 20.68 6.56 7.91
N ALA A 29 20.83 7.67 7.16
CA ALA A 29 19.95 8.03 6.06
C ALA A 29 19.82 6.93 4.98
N HIS A 30 20.94 6.31 4.62
CA HIS A 30 20.96 5.20 3.66
C HIS A 30 20.21 3.95 4.16
N LEU A 31 20.41 3.57 5.42
CA LEU A 31 19.71 2.43 6.02
C LEU A 31 18.21 2.71 6.12
N SER A 32 17.83 3.93 6.50
CA SER A 32 16.44 4.38 6.54
C SER A 32 15.77 4.26 5.16
N MET A 33 16.46 4.69 4.09
CA MET A 33 15.96 4.54 2.73
C MET A 33 15.81 3.07 2.31
N SER A 34 16.76 2.21 2.69
CA SER A 34 16.71 0.77 2.40
C SER A 34 15.54 0.08 3.10
N VAL A 35 15.28 0.44 4.36
CA VAL A 35 14.12 -0.04 5.12
C VAL A 35 12.81 0.46 4.50
N TRP A 36 12.77 1.75 4.11
CA TRP A 36 11.61 2.34 3.46
C TRP A 36 11.27 1.63 2.13
N VAL A 37 12.27 1.35 1.28
CA VAL A 37 12.09 0.58 0.03
C VAL A 37 11.55 -0.83 0.33
N GLY A 38 12.02 -1.47 1.41
CA GLY A 38 11.52 -2.76 1.85
C GLY A 38 10.04 -2.72 2.24
N ILE A 39 9.66 -1.82 3.17
CA ILE A 39 8.27 -1.63 3.61
C ILE A 39 7.36 -1.31 2.44
N TYR A 40 7.81 -0.43 1.55
CA TYR A 40 7.07 -0.05 0.36
C TYR A 40 6.86 -1.24 -0.59
N SER A 41 7.88 -2.08 -0.77
CA SER A 41 7.77 -3.28 -1.60
C SER A 41 6.79 -4.33 -1.02
N PHE A 42 6.63 -4.38 0.31
CA PHE A 42 5.64 -5.26 0.95
C PHE A 42 4.20 -4.88 0.65
N GLU A 43 3.90 -3.61 0.39
CA GLU A 43 2.56 -3.17 0.04
C GLU A 43 2.05 -3.88 -1.22
N LEU A 44 2.92 -4.02 -2.24
CA LEU A 44 2.60 -4.72 -3.48
C LEU A 44 2.38 -6.22 -3.26
N ALA A 45 3.22 -6.85 -2.45
CA ALA A 45 3.08 -8.26 -2.10
C ALA A 45 1.75 -8.49 -1.36
N GLY A 46 1.41 -7.64 -0.38
CA GLY A 46 0.15 -7.67 0.35
C GLY A 46 -1.07 -7.47 -0.55
N GLY A 47 -1.01 -6.49 -1.47
CA GLY A 47 -2.06 -6.24 -2.46
C GLY A 47 -2.32 -7.46 -3.35
N LEU A 48 -1.26 -8.11 -3.84
CA LEU A 48 -1.38 -9.33 -4.63
C LEU A 48 -2.00 -10.48 -3.83
N CYS A 49 -1.59 -10.69 -2.58
CA CYS A 49 -2.18 -11.69 -1.69
C CYS A 49 -3.69 -11.49 -1.54
N CYS A 50 -4.14 -10.25 -1.37
CA CYS A 50 -5.56 -9.92 -1.30
C CYS A 50 -6.31 -10.29 -2.59
N PHE A 51 -5.74 -10.03 -3.76
CA PHE A 51 -6.33 -10.43 -5.05
C PHE A 51 -6.42 -11.95 -5.19
N VAL A 52 -5.33 -12.67 -4.87
CA VAL A 52 -5.29 -14.14 -4.93
C VAL A 52 -6.31 -14.75 -3.97
N TYR A 53 -6.40 -14.24 -2.74
CA TYR A 53 -7.37 -14.71 -1.75
C TYR A 53 -8.81 -14.53 -2.23
N ARG A 54 -9.14 -13.33 -2.73
CA ARG A 54 -10.49 -13.03 -3.24
C ARG A 54 -10.83 -13.86 -4.48
N HIS A 55 -9.87 -14.01 -5.39
CA HIS A 55 -10.02 -14.84 -6.58
C HIS A 55 -10.27 -16.30 -6.21
N ASN A 56 -9.47 -16.86 -5.29
CA ASN A 56 -9.63 -18.24 -4.85
C ASN A 56 -10.97 -18.47 -4.15
N ALA A 57 -11.44 -17.51 -3.34
CA ALA A 57 -12.77 -17.59 -2.72
C ALA A 57 -13.89 -17.63 -3.78
N ALA A 58 -13.82 -16.82 -4.84
CA ALA A 58 -14.81 -16.85 -5.92
C ALA A 58 -14.76 -18.17 -6.71
N VAL A 59 -13.56 -18.69 -6.99
CA VAL A 59 -13.37 -19.98 -7.67
C VAL A 59 -13.89 -21.15 -6.84
N GLN A 60 -13.69 -21.12 -5.52
CA GLN A 60 -14.21 -22.15 -4.61
C GLN A 60 -15.74 -22.19 -4.60
N ILE A 61 -16.43 -21.07 -4.83
CA ILE A 61 -17.89 -21.05 -4.95
C ILE A 61 -18.33 -21.59 -6.33
N SER A 62 -17.50 -21.45 -7.35
CA SER A 62 -17.79 -21.85 -8.74
C SER A 62 -17.47 -23.32 -9.08
N GLN A 63 -16.92 -24.09 -8.12
CA GLN A 63 -16.17 -25.35 -8.34
C GLN A 63 -16.47 -26.15 -9.62
N ASN A 64 -15.48 -26.17 -10.52
CA ASN A 64 -15.18 -27.32 -11.38
C ASN A 64 -13.70 -27.37 -11.80
N THR A 65 -12.77 -26.77 -11.03
CA THR A 65 -11.35 -26.75 -11.41
C THR A 65 -10.45 -26.80 -10.17
N ILE A 66 -9.92 -27.98 -9.87
CA ILE A 66 -8.80 -28.17 -8.94
C ILE A 66 -7.54 -27.67 -9.67
N GLY A 67 -7.35 -26.35 -9.71
CA GLY A 67 -6.13 -25.77 -10.27
C GLY A 67 -4.91 -26.21 -9.45
N LYS A 68 -3.77 -26.47 -10.11
CA LYS A 68 -2.51 -26.93 -9.50
C LYS A 68 -2.09 -26.04 -8.31
N GLN A 69 -2.51 -26.40 -7.10
CA GLN A 69 -2.38 -25.56 -5.90
C GLN A 69 -0.92 -25.32 -5.49
N TYR A 70 -0.03 -26.25 -5.81
CA TYR A 70 1.40 -26.15 -5.48
C TYR A 70 2.11 -25.01 -6.23
N VAL A 71 1.83 -24.85 -7.53
CA VAL A 71 2.43 -23.77 -8.34
C VAL A 71 2.02 -22.40 -7.80
N LYS A 72 0.74 -22.23 -7.45
CA LYS A 72 0.23 -21.00 -6.82
C LYS A 72 0.90 -20.68 -5.49
N LYS A 73 1.15 -21.69 -4.65
CA LYS A 73 1.82 -21.52 -3.34
C LYS A 73 3.28 -21.09 -3.52
N VAL A 74 4.02 -21.68 -4.46
CA VAL A 74 5.41 -21.31 -4.76
C VAL A 74 5.50 -19.87 -5.26
N PHE A 75 4.64 -19.46 -6.20
CA PHE A 75 4.62 -18.07 -6.67
C PHE A 75 4.25 -17.07 -5.58
N LEU A 76 3.37 -17.46 -4.64
CA LEU A 76 3.06 -16.65 -3.46
C LEU A 76 4.28 -16.44 -2.57
N VAL A 77 5.09 -17.49 -2.33
CA VAL A 77 6.33 -17.36 -1.55
C VAL A 77 7.36 -16.50 -2.28
N LEU A 78 7.53 -16.68 -3.59
CA LEU A 78 8.45 -15.89 -4.42
C LEU A 78 8.13 -14.39 -4.38
N VAL A 79 6.85 -14.03 -4.34
CA VAL A 79 6.40 -12.64 -4.20
C VAL A 79 6.84 -11.99 -2.88
N HIS A 80 6.97 -12.77 -1.80
CA HIS A 80 7.43 -12.25 -0.50
C HIS A 80 8.95 -12.18 -0.38
N ILE A 81 9.70 -12.84 -1.27
CA ILE A 81 11.16 -12.69 -1.37
C ILE A 81 11.52 -11.35 -2.00
N PHE A 82 10.68 -10.83 -2.90
CA PHE A 82 10.93 -9.58 -3.63
C PHE A 82 11.22 -8.37 -2.72
N PRO A 83 10.43 -8.06 -1.67
CA PRO A 83 10.72 -6.94 -0.76
C PRO A 83 12.07 -7.02 -0.07
N PHE A 84 12.50 -8.24 0.28
CA PHE A 84 13.83 -8.45 0.86
C PHE A 84 14.92 -8.24 -0.18
N ALA A 85 14.75 -8.80 -1.38
CA ALA A 85 15.71 -8.63 -2.47
C ALA A 85 15.87 -7.15 -2.85
N THR A 86 14.79 -6.39 -3.00
CA THR A 86 14.87 -4.95 -3.32
C THR A 86 15.48 -4.12 -2.20
N SER A 87 15.16 -4.43 -0.94
CA SER A 87 15.76 -3.76 0.22
C SER A 87 17.26 -4.06 0.34
N THR A 88 17.68 -5.30 0.12
CA THR A 88 19.10 -5.69 0.10
C THR A 88 19.84 -5.04 -1.07
N CYS A 89 19.27 -5.02 -2.27
CA CYS A 89 19.88 -4.33 -3.41
C CYS A 89 19.99 -2.82 -3.16
N MET A 90 19.00 -2.21 -2.49
CA MET A 90 19.06 -0.81 -2.07
C MET A 90 20.19 -0.59 -1.06
N TYR A 91 20.33 -1.47 -0.07
CA TYR A 91 21.40 -1.40 0.92
C TYR A 91 22.80 -1.58 0.28
N MET A 92 22.90 -2.42 -0.74
CA MET A 92 24.14 -2.59 -1.51
C MET A 92 24.42 -1.42 -2.47
N SER A 93 23.47 -0.50 -2.68
CA SER A 93 23.65 0.69 -3.54
C SER A 93 24.34 1.86 -2.84
N GLY A 94 24.66 1.72 -1.55
CA GLY A 94 25.37 2.73 -0.79
C GLY A 94 26.72 3.09 -1.38
N LEU A 95 27.13 4.35 -1.18
CA LEU A 95 28.43 4.88 -1.57
C LEU A 95 29.24 5.28 -0.34
N THR A 96 30.56 5.14 -0.42
CA THR A 96 31.46 5.67 0.60
C THR A 96 31.44 7.20 0.60
N TYR A 97 31.83 7.82 1.72
CA TYR A 97 31.87 9.28 1.83
C TYR A 97 32.72 9.92 0.72
N GLN A 98 33.89 9.35 0.41
CA GLN A 98 34.77 9.90 -0.62
C GLN A 98 34.16 9.82 -2.03
N GLN A 99 33.50 8.71 -2.36
CA GLN A 99 32.80 8.56 -3.64
C GLN A 99 31.66 9.58 -3.77
N LYS A 100 30.86 9.74 -2.70
CA LYS A 100 29.80 10.77 -2.65
C LYS A 100 30.37 12.16 -2.81
N TYR A 101 31.46 12.47 -2.11
CA TYR A 101 32.11 13.78 -2.16
C TYR A 101 32.60 14.12 -3.57
N ASN A 102 33.29 13.17 -4.21
CA ASN A 102 33.78 13.37 -5.56
C ASN A 102 32.62 13.56 -6.55
N TYR A 103 31.58 12.73 -6.46
CA TYR A 103 30.39 12.83 -7.31
C TYR A 103 29.67 14.18 -7.17
N VAL A 104 29.38 14.59 -5.93
CA VAL A 104 28.68 15.86 -5.66
C VAL A 104 29.55 17.05 -6.03
N LYS A 105 30.85 17.03 -5.74
CA LYS A 105 31.77 18.13 -6.07
C LYS A 105 31.90 18.37 -7.57
N ILE A 106 31.91 17.29 -8.36
CA ILE A 106 32.08 17.37 -9.82
C ILE A 106 30.77 17.79 -10.49
N ASN A 107 29.65 17.17 -10.14
CA ASN A 107 28.38 17.35 -10.87
C ASN A 107 27.45 18.40 -10.26
N TYR A 108 27.52 18.61 -8.93
CA TYR A 108 26.62 19.48 -8.18
C TYR A 108 27.37 20.27 -7.09
N PRO A 109 28.35 21.11 -7.44
CA PRO A 109 29.20 21.82 -6.47
C PRO A 109 28.40 22.66 -5.46
N GLN A 110 27.23 23.17 -5.85
CA GLN A 110 26.28 23.89 -4.99
C GLN A 110 25.74 23.04 -3.82
N CYS A 111 25.75 21.71 -3.97
CA CYS A 111 25.25 20.76 -2.98
C CYS A 111 26.33 20.30 -1.98
N VAL A 112 27.61 20.64 -2.19
CA VAL A 112 28.73 20.16 -1.36
C VAL A 112 28.59 20.57 0.10
N GLN A 113 28.09 21.78 0.37
CA GLN A 113 27.84 22.26 1.73
C GLN A 113 26.88 21.35 2.53
N TRP A 114 25.94 20.68 1.84
CA TRP A 114 24.97 19.79 2.49
C TRP A 114 25.59 18.47 2.92
N MET A 115 26.76 18.11 2.39
CA MET A 115 27.50 16.93 2.84
C MET A 115 28.05 17.03 4.26
N MET A 116 28.08 18.23 4.84
CA MET A 116 28.44 18.42 6.25
C MET A 116 27.36 17.87 7.19
N MET A 117 26.16 17.58 6.68
CA MET A 117 25.06 17.04 7.45
C MET A 117 25.11 15.51 7.45
N ASP A 118 25.10 14.88 8.62
CA ASP A 118 25.13 13.41 8.78
C ASP A 118 23.96 12.68 8.08
N GLY A 119 22.86 13.40 7.83
CA GLY A 119 21.67 12.90 7.16
C GLY A 119 21.71 12.96 5.63
N PHE A 120 22.79 13.44 5.02
CA PHE A 120 22.91 13.61 3.58
C PHE A 120 23.31 12.31 2.87
N GLU A 121 22.55 11.94 1.85
CA GLU A 121 22.82 10.77 1.02
C GLU A 121 22.69 11.13 -0.46
N ALA A 122 23.57 10.58 -1.29
CA ALA A 122 23.57 10.76 -2.73
C ALA A 122 23.94 9.44 -3.39
N TYR A 123 23.30 9.15 -4.52
CA TYR A 123 23.49 7.93 -5.29
C TYR A 123 24.03 8.28 -6.67
N ASP A 124 25.01 7.51 -7.11
CA ASP A 124 25.64 7.61 -8.42
C ASP A 124 25.62 6.24 -9.08
N SER A 125 24.92 6.17 -10.20
CA SER A 125 24.76 4.95 -10.97
C SER A 125 26.02 4.53 -11.74
N SER A 126 26.95 5.45 -11.98
CA SER A 126 28.21 5.18 -12.68
C SER A 126 29.20 4.44 -11.77
N VAL A 127 29.22 4.78 -10.48
CA VAL A 127 30.08 4.16 -9.46
C VAL A 127 29.45 2.90 -8.90
N ASN A 128 28.15 2.92 -8.61
CA ASN A 128 27.43 1.76 -8.10
C ASN A 128 26.15 1.49 -8.89
N PRO A 129 26.17 0.53 -9.86
CA PRO A 129 25.02 0.25 -10.71
C PRO A 129 23.85 -0.38 -9.95
N MET A 130 24.04 -0.81 -8.69
CA MET A 130 22.97 -1.42 -7.88
C MET A 130 21.75 -0.50 -7.71
N ILE A 131 21.92 0.83 -7.78
CA ILE A 131 20.79 1.76 -7.74
C ILE A 131 19.88 1.61 -8.98
N ILE A 132 20.48 1.45 -10.17
CA ILE A 132 19.73 1.18 -11.41
C ILE A 132 19.12 -0.21 -11.36
N VAL A 133 19.88 -1.23 -10.91
CA VAL A 133 19.37 -2.60 -10.79
C VAL A 133 18.15 -2.65 -9.86
N THR A 134 18.22 -1.95 -8.72
CA THR A 134 17.11 -1.84 -7.77
C THR A 134 15.91 -1.12 -8.42
N GLY A 135 16.14 0.02 -9.07
CA GLY A 135 15.09 0.81 -9.71
C GLY A 135 14.40 0.09 -10.87
N GLY A 136 15.20 -0.46 -11.80
CA GLY A 136 14.74 -1.18 -12.99
C GLY A 136 14.12 -2.54 -12.66
N GLY A 137 14.75 -3.32 -11.78
CA GLY A 137 14.20 -4.59 -11.29
C GLY A 137 12.86 -4.39 -10.58
N ALA A 138 12.75 -3.38 -9.72
CA ALA A 138 11.48 -3.03 -9.08
C ALA A 138 10.42 -2.61 -10.10
N PHE A 139 10.78 -1.85 -11.14
CA PHE A 139 9.84 -1.44 -12.19
C PHE A 139 9.24 -2.63 -12.95
N VAL A 140 10.09 -3.55 -13.42
CA VAL A 140 9.66 -4.76 -14.13
C VAL A 140 8.74 -5.62 -13.24
N PHE A 141 9.11 -5.80 -11.97
CA PHE A 141 8.31 -6.60 -11.05
C PHE A 141 6.94 -5.96 -10.77
N VAL A 142 6.88 -4.64 -10.53
CA VAL A 142 5.62 -3.90 -10.38
C VAL A 142 4.72 -4.12 -11.60
N PHE A 143 5.28 -4.03 -12.81
CA PHE A 143 4.53 -4.24 -14.05
C PHE A 143 3.91 -5.64 -14.12
N ILE A 144 4.69 -6.69 -13.80
CA ILE A 144 4.21 -8.08 -13.76
C ILE A 144 3.08 -8.24 -12.73
N VAL A 145 3.27 -7.72 -11.52
CA VAL A 145 2.28 -7.84 -10.44
C VAL A 145 0.98 -7.12 -10.78
N VAL A 146 1.07 -5.88 -11.30
CA VAL A 146 -0.11 -5.09 -11.70
C VAL A 146 -0.90 -5.82 -12.79
N TRP A 147 -0.21 -6.32 -13.82
CA TRP A 147 -0.86 -7.06 -14.90
C TRP A 147 -1.52 -8.34 -14.37
N TYR A 148 -0.84 -9.07 -13.49
CA TYR A 148 -1.39 -10.28 -12.88
C TYR A 148 -2.63 -9.97 -12.01
N CYS A 149 -2.57 -8.94 -11.16
CA CYS A 149 -3.73 -8.47 -10.39
C CYS A 149 -4.90 -8.06 -11.29
N PHE A 150 -4.63 -7.38 -12.41
CA PHE A 150 -5.66 -7.02 -13.39
C PHE A 150 -6.34 -8.26 -13.97
N THR A 151 -5.57 -9.24 -14.44
CA THR A 151 -6.13 -10.50 -14.97
C THR A 151 -6.95 -11.25 -13.94
N LEU A 152 -6.47 -11.34 -12.68
CA LEU A 152 -7.21 -11.95 -11.57
C LEU A 152 -8.50 -11.19 -11.26
N GLY A 153 -8.46 -9.86 -11.24
CA GLY A 153 -9.62 -9.01 -10.98
C GLY A 153 -10.73 -9.19 -12.01
N VAL A 154 -10.38 -9.14 -13.31
CA VAL A 154 -11.30 -9.36 -14.42
C VAL A 154 -11.90 -10.76 -14.34
N HIS A 155 -11.06 -11.78 -14.20
CA HIS A 155 -11.53 -13.17 -14.14
C HIS A 155 -12.44 -13.42 -12.92
N THR A 156 -12.13 -12.83 -11.77
CA THR A 156 -12.97 -12.92 -10.57
C THR A 156 -14.33 -12.24 -10.79
N MET A 157 -14.35 -11.09 -11.47
CA MET A 157 -15.61 -10.42 -11.81
C MET A 157 -16.46 -11.26 -12.76
N VAL A 158 -15.87 -11.92 -13.76
CA VAL A 158 -16.57 -12.84 -14.68
C VAL A 158 -17.18 -14.01 -13.91
N ILE A 159 -16.44 -14.63 -12.97
CA ILE A 159 -16.97 -15.69 -12.11
C ILE A 159 -18.16 -15.19 -11.29
N LEU A 160 -18.04 -14.03 -10.64
CA LEU A 160 -19.12 -13.47 -9.84
C LEU A 160 -20.37 -13.17 -10.67
N GLN A 161 -20.20 -12.70 -11.92
CA GLN A 161 -21.33 -12.46 -12.82
C GLN A 161 -22.06 -13.77 -13.18
N ARG A 162 -21.33 -14.87 -13.40
CA ARG A 162 -21.91 -16.20 -13.63
C ARG A 162 -22.65 -16.71 -12.40
N LEU A 163 -22.07 -16.52 -11.22
CA LEU A 163 -22.65 -16.94 -9.95
C LEU A 163 -23.78 -16.02 -9.45
N ARG A 164 -24.04 -14.89 -10.12
CA ARG A 164 -25.09 -13.92 -9.73
C ARG A 164 -26.45 -14.56 -9.53
N ARG A 165 -26.81 -15.56 -10.35
CA ARG A 165 -28.09 -16.28 -10.26
C ARG A 165 -28.19 -17.21 -9.04
N HIS A 166 -27.06 -17.62 -8.46
CA HIS A 166 -26.97 -18.55 -7.34
C HIS A 166 -26.70 -17.87 -5.99
N MET A 167 -26.51 -16.55 -5.97
CA MET A 167 -26.25 -15.78 -4.75
C MET A 167 -27.40 -14.84 -4.42
N SER A 168 -27.61 -14.59 -3.13
CA SER A 168 -28.51 -13.51 -2.70
C SER A 168 -28.01 -12.15 -3.19
N PRO A 169 -28.90 -11.16 -3.46
CA PRO A 169 -28.49 -9.82 -3.86
C PRO A 169 -27.55 -9.15 -2.86
N ALA A 170 -27.77 -9.37 -1.56
CA ALA A 170 -26.95 -8.79 -0.49
C ALA A 170 -25.51 -9.36 -0.52
N THR A 171 -25.36 -10.68 -0.64
CA THR A 171 -24.06 -11.34 -0.72
C THR A 171 -23.29 -10.93 -1.99
N TYR A 172 -23.99 -10.85 -3.13
CA TYR A 172 -23.38 -10.40 -4.39
C TYR A 172 -22.86 -8.95 -4.29
N GLN A 173 -23.64 -8.03 -3.70
CA GLN A 173 -23.20 -6.64 -3.52
C GLN A 173 -22.00 -6.55 -2.58
N MET A 174 -21.93 -7.39 -1.54
CA MET A 174 -20.78 -7.45 -0.65
C MET A 174 -19.50 -7.87 -1.39
N HIS A 175 -19.55 -8.94 -2.21
CA HIS A 175 -18.39 -9.38 -3.00
C HIS A 175 -17.98 -8.34 -4.05
N ARG A 176 -18.95 -7.73 -4.73
CA ARG A 176 -18.70 -6.68 -5.73
C ARG A 176 -18.07 -5.45 -5.11
N ALA A 177 -18.60 -4.97 -3.98
CA ALA A 177 -18.05 -3.83 -3.26
C ALA A 177 -16.63 -4.10 -2.75
N ALA A 178 -16.36 -5.32 -2.26
CA ALA A 178 -15.03 -5.72 -1.82
C ALA A 178 -14.01 -5.75 -2.98
N LEU A 179 -14.40 -6.27 -4.16
CA LEU A 179 -13.54 -6.22 -5.34
C LEU A 179 -13.29 -4.81 -5.84
N LEU A 180 -14.32 -3.96 -5.90
CA LEU A 180 -14.17 -2.56 -6.31
C LEU A 180 -13.25 -1.79 -5.35
N SER A 181 -13.39 -2.02 -4.04
CA SER A 181 -12.50 -1.46 -3.03
C SER A 181 -11.05 -1.88 -3.27
N LEU A 182 -10.82 -3.18 -3.50
CA LEU A 182 -9.49 -3.72 -3.73
C LEU A 182 -8.86 -3.18 -5.03
N THR A 183 -9.64 -3.06 -6.11
CA THR A 183 -9.19 -2.43 -7.35
C THR A 183 -8.80 -0.97 -7.13
N MET A 184 -9.61 -0.19 -6.40
CA MET A 184 -9.27 1.20 -6.09
C MET A 184 -7.99 1.32 -5.26
N GLN A 185 -7.76 0.39 -4.34
CA GLN A 185 -6.52 0.34 -3.54
C GLN A 185 -5.27 0.03 -4.38
N MET A 186 -5.39 -0.54 -5.59
CA MET A 186 -4.28 -0.72 -6.53
C MET A 186 -4.16 0.41 -7.54
N VAL A 187 -5.29 0.95 -8.02
CA VAL A 187 -5.30 2.07 -8.97
C VAL A 187 -4.72 3.33 -8.33
N LEU A 188 -5.00 3.56 -7.04
CA LEU A 188 -4.48 4.72 -6.33
C LEU A 188 -2.94 4.76 -6.28
N PRO A 189 -2.22 3.71 -5.84
CA PRO A 189 -0.76 3.63 -5.99
C PRO A 189 -0.30 3.76 -7.44
N GLY A 190 -1.03 3.19 -8.40
CA GLY A 190 -0.74 3.38 -9.82
C GLY A 190 -0.71 4.86 -10.21
N GLY A 191 -1.75 5.62 -9.84
CA GLY A 191 -1.85 7.05 -10.17
C GLY A 191 -0.95 7.94 -9.32
N LEU A 192 -0.86 7.69 -8.02
CA LEU A 192 -0.19 8.56 -7.05
C LEU A 192 1.27 8.19 -6.82
N ILE A 193 1.73 7.03 -7.28
CA ILE A 193 3.12 6.60 -7.07
C ILE A 193 3.80 6.27 -8.39
N ILE A 194 3.23 5.38 -9.21
CA ILE A 194 3.88 4.97 -10.46
C ILE A 194 4.04 6.18 -11.40
N ILE A 195 2.98 6.96 -11.62
CA ILE A 195 3.06 8.13 -12.51
C ILE A 195 4.05 9.19 -11.96
N PRO A 196 3.93 9.68 -10.71
CA PRO A 196 4.91 10.61 -10.14
C PRO A 196 6.34 10.10 -10.18
N LYS A 197 6.57 8.83 -9.85
CA LYS A 197 7.90 8.21 -9.91
C LYS A 197 8.50 8.22 -11.32
N ASN A 198 7.71 7.92 -12.35
CA ASN A 198 8.21 7.97 -13.73
C ASN A 198 8.56 9.40 -14.17
N ILE A 199 7.76 10.39 -13.75
CA ILE A 199 8.07 11.80 -14.02
C ILE A 199 9.37 12.21 -13.33
N ILE A 200 9.54 11.84 -12.05
CA ILE A 200 10.77 12.12 -11.29
C ILE A 200 11.97 11.43 -11.96
N LEU A 201 11.85 10.16 -12.33
CA LEU A 201 12.91 9.41 -13.01
C LEU A 201 13.29 10.08 -14.34
N TYR A 202 12.31 10.52 -15.12
CA TYR A 202 12.56 11.26 -16.36
C TYR A 202 13.32 12.58 -16.12
N ILE A 203 12.92 13.36 -15.11
CA ILE A 203 13.59 14.62 -14.75
C ILE A 203 15.02 14.38 -14.29
N THR A 204 15.24 13.34 -13.49
CA THR A 204 16.57 12.92 -13.04
C THR A 204 17.44 12.47 -14.20
N MET A 205 16.93 11.61 -15.10
CA MET A 205 17.69 11.10 -16.25
C MET A 205 18.00 12.18 -17.30
N SER A 206 17.14 13.18 -17.43
CA SER A 206 17.33 14.32 -18.34
C SER A 206 18.10 15.48 -17.70
N GLU A 207 18.53 15.34 -16.43
CA GLU A 207 19.26 16.36 -15.66
C GLU A 207 18.61 17.76 -15.70
N SER A 208 17.28 17.81 -15.81
CA SER A 208 16.53 19.03 -16.07
C SER A 208 16.29 19.87 -14.82
N LEU A 209 17.16 20.84 -14.56
CA LEU A 209 17.04 21.78 -13.43
C LEU A 209 15.73 22.59 -13.44
N HIS A 210 15.23 22.97 -14.63
CA HIS A 210 14.01 23.77 -14.78
C HIS A 210 12.73 23.02 -14.33
N LEU A 211 12.79 21.69 -14.17
CA LEU A 211 11.66 20.86 -13.74
C LEU A 211 11.75 20.45 -12.26
N GLN A 212 12.67 21.03 -11.49
CA GLN A 212 12.85 20.71 -10.07
C GLN A 212 11.55 20.92 -9.24
N GLU A 213 10.79 21.98 -9.52
CA GLU A 213 9.51 22.25 -8.85
C GLU A 213 8.50 21.13 -9.14
N VAL A 214 8.43 20.67 -10.39
CA VAL A 214 7.57 19.57 -10.81
C VAL A 214 7.97 18.29 -10.07
N ALA A 215 9.26 17.94 -10.03
CA ALA A 215 9.75 16.77 -9.30
C ALA A 215 9.40 16.82 -7.80
N THR A 216 9.52 18.00 -7.19
CA THR A 216 9.16 18.22 -5.78
C THR A 216 7.67 18.02 -5.52
N ASN A 217 6.81 18.57 -6.39
CA ASN A 217 5.36 18.37 -6.32
C ASN A 217 4.98 16.89 -6.53
N MET A 218 5.68 16.19 -7.42
CA MET A 218 5.49 14.75 -7.62
C MET A 218 5.86 13.93 -6.38
N MET A 219 6.89 14.32 -5.64
CA MET A 219 7.23 13.69 -4.35
C MET A 219 6.14 13.90 -3.30
N PHE A 220 5.52 15.09 -3.26
CA PHE A 220 4.37 15.33 -2.40
C PHE A 220 3.17 14.44 -2.76
N LEU A 221 2.86 14.31 -4.05
CA LEU A 221 1.81 13.40 -4.54
C LEU A 221 2.11 11.96 -4.13
N MET A 222 3.36 11.51 -4.30
CA MET A 222 3.80 10.19 -3.85
C MET A 222 3.62 9.99 -2.35
N GLY A 223 3.93 10.99 -1.52
CA GLY A 223 3.70 10.93 -0.07
C GLY A 223 2.22 10.84 0.32
N SER A 224 1.32 11.42 -0.48
CA SER A 224 -0.12 11.47 -0.19
C SER A 224 -0.87 10.15 -0.47
N HIS A 225 -0.27 9.18 -1.17
CA HIS A 225 -0.95 7.93 -1.56
C HIS A 225 -1.53 7.18 -0.35
N SER A 226 -0.81 7.14 0.77
CA SER A 226 -1.22 6.38 1.96
C SER A 226 -2.50 6.96 2.58
N MET A 227 -2.62 8.29 2.59
CA MET A 227 -3.82 9.00 3.03
C MET A 227 -5.01 8.68 2.11
N CYS A 228 -4.79 8.69 0.79
CA CYS A 228 -5.83 8.37 -0.19
C CYS A 228 -6.28 6.91 -0.07
N GLN A 229 -5.37 5.97 0.12
CA GLN A 229 -5.69 4.55 0.32
C GLN A 229 -6.51 4.32 1.59
N CYS A 230 -6.11 4.91 2.72
CA CYS A 230 -6.89 4.87 3.95
C CYS A 230 -8.30 5.43 3.75
N SER A 231 -8.41 6.56 3.04
CA SER A 231 -9.71 7.18 2.73
C SER A 231 -10.60 6.26 1.91
N VAL A 232 -10.07 5.61 0.86
CA VAL A 232 -10.80 4.64 0.06
C VAL A 232 -11.23 3.43 0.89
N MET A 233 -10.36 2.91 1.76
CA MET A 233 -10.70 1.77 2.63
C MET A 233 -11.88 2.11 3.56
N ILE A 234 -11.82 3.29 4.20
CA ILE A 234 -12.90 3.80 5.06
C ILE A 234 -14.18 4.00 4.25
N MET A 235 -14.11 4.69 3.11
CA MET A 235 -15.28 5.02 2.30
C MET A 235 -15.93 3.78 1.67
N SER A 236 -15.16 2.74 1.34
CA SER A 236 -15.68 1.55 0.65
C SER A 236 -16.28 0.50 1.60
N ASN A 237 -15.80 0.41 2.85
CA ASN A 237 -16.27 -0.61 3.80
C ASN A 237 -17.26 -0.04 4.83
N SER A 238 -18.49 -0.58 4.85
CA SER A 238 -19.55 -0.15 5.77
C SER A 238 -19.20 -0.33 7.25
N SER A 239 -18.44 -1.36 7.61
CA SER A 239 -18.01 -1.59 8.99
C SER A 239 -17.05 -0.49 9.47
N TYR A 240 -16.11 -0.07 8.63
CA TYR A 240 -15.20 1.03 8.98
C TYR A 240 -15.94 2.37 9.08
N ARG A 241 -16.87 2.66 8.17
CA ARG A 241 -17.71 3.87 8.29
C ARG A 241 -18.54 3.88 9.56
N ARG A 242 -19.10 2.73 9.96
CA ARG A 242 -19.88 2.60 11.20
C ARG A 242 -19.01 2.90 12.42
N VAL A 243 -17.87 2.22 12.55
CA VAL A 243 -16.94 2.42 13.68
C VAL A 243 -16.43 3.86 13.73
N LEU A 244 -16.10 4.45 12.58
CA LEU A 244 -15.66 5.84 12.51
C LEU A 244 -16.77 6.80 12.98
N ARG A 245 -18.01 6.59 12.52
CA ARG A 245 -19.17 7.39 12.93
C ARG A 245 -19.42 7.27 14.44
N GLU A 246 -19.43 6.05 14.98
CA GLU A 246 -19.60 5.80 16.42
C GLU A 246 -18.51 6.47 17.25
N LYS A 247 -17.25 6.40 16.83
CA LYS A 247 -16.13 7.05 17.54
C LYS A 247 -16.18 8.57 17.43
N ILE A 248 -16.50 9.12 16.26
CA ILE A 248 -16.65 10.56 16.06
C ILE A 248 -17.81 11.09 16.89
N TRP A 249 -18.96 10.42 16.92
CA TRP A 249 -20.10 10.82 17.75
C TRP A 249 -19.80 10.79 19.25
N LYS A 250 -19.09 9.76 19.72
CA LYS A 250 -18.58 9.70 21.10
C LYS A 250 -17.59 10.82 21.41
N PHE A 251 -16.65 11.09 20.51
CA PHE A 251 -15.65 12.14 20.67
C PHE A 251 -16.28 13.54 20.68
N LEU A 252 -17.27 13.78 19.81
CA LEU A 252 -18.03 15.02 19.75
C LEU A 252 -19.10 15.14 20.85
N ARG A 253 -19.22 14.14 21.76
CA ARG A 253 -20.24 14.08 22.84
C ARG A 253 -21.69 14.31 22.36
N ILE A 254 -22.00 14.00 21.10
CA ILE A 254 -23.35 14.19 20.54
C ILE A 254 -24.34 13.15 21.12
N ASP A 255 -23.83 12.06 21.70
CA ASP A 255 -24.62 11.04 22.41
C ASP A 255 -25.43 11.60 23.60
N TYR A 256 -25.03 12.74 24.19
CA TYR A 256 -25.79 13.39 25.27
C TYR A 256 -27.08 14.07 24.74
N LEU A 257 -27.07 14.57 23.50
CA LEU A 257 -28.20 15.31 22.93
C LEU A 257 -29.24 14.40 22.28
N THR A 258 -28.86 13.22 21.79
CA THR A 258 -29.79 12.30 21.12
C THR A 258 -30.47 11.31 22.07
N ASN A 259 -29.88 11.01 23.24
CA ASN A 259 -30.50 10.13 24.23
C ASN A 259 -31.59 10.80 25.09
N GLN A 260 -31.75 12.13 25.06
CA GLN A 260 -32.87 12.78 25.76
C GLN A 260 -34.19 12.78 24.97
N GLN A 261 -34.22 12.34 23.71
CA GLN A 261 -35.39 12.50 22.84
C GLN A 261 -36.00 11.21 22.27
N TYR A 262 -35.59 10.04 22.77
CA TYR A 262 -36.28 8.77 22.47
C TYR A 262 -36.64 8.01 23.75
N GLY A 263 -37.47 8.64 24.58
CA GLY A 263 -38.37 7.91 25.46
C GLY A 263 -39.55 7.37 24.64
N SER A 264 -39.35 6.30 23.87
CA SER A 264 -40.46 5.45 23.42
C SER A 264 -40.29 4.09 24.07
N SER A 265 -41.13 3.84 25.07
CA SER A 265 -41.28 2.57 25.77
C SER A 265 -41.80 1.48 24.81
N VAL A 266 -40.91 0.82 24.09
CA VAL A 266 -41.21 -0.47 23.48
C VAL A 266 -40.02 -1.37 23.73
N GLU A 267 -40.18 -2.32 24.65
CA GLU A 267 -39.21 -3.39 24.86
C GLU A 267 -39.01 -4.16 23.55
N PRO A 268 -37.75 -4.44 23.15
CA PRO A 268 -37.50 -5.31 22.01
C PRO A 268 -38.08 -6.69 22.34
N SER A 269 -39.02 -7.16 21.51
CA SER A 269 -39.60 -8.48 21.68
C SER A 269 -38.50 -9.52 21.74
N MET A 270 -38.46 -10.27 22.85
CA MET A 270 -37.59 -11.42 22.99
C MET A 270 -37.85 -12.35 21.81
N ARG A 271 -36.83 -12.53 20.98
CA ARG A 271 -36.81 -13.58 19.96
C ARG A 271 -36.80 -14.92 20.69
N THR A 272 -37.97 -15.43 21.00
CA THR A 272 -38.17 -16.78 21.51
C THR A 272 -37.63 -17.75 20.46
N ASN A 273 -36.51 -18.41 20.79
CA ASN A 273 -36.12 -19.63 20.10
C ASN A 273 -37.16 -20.72 20.44
N SER A 274 -38.27 -20.70 19.72
CA SER A 274 -39.27 -21.77 19.74
C SER A 274 -38.76 -22.97 18.93
N PHE A 275 -37.87 -23.74 19.54
CA PHE A 275 -37.64 -25.13 19.16
C PHE A 275 -37.50 -26.01 20.40
N VAL A 276 -38.58 -26.11 21.16
CA VAL A 276 -38.89 -27.24 22.06
C VAL A 276 -40.43 -27.33 22.06
N ARG A 277 -41.08 -28.40 21.61
CA ARG A 277 -41.30 -29.70 22.27
C ARG A 277 -42.13 -30.58 21.31
N ALA A 278 -42.00 -31.90 21.22
CA ALA A 278 -42.59 -32.85 22.17
C ALA A 278 -42.04 -34.27 21.86
N GLN A 279 -41.44 -34.97 22.84
CA GLN A 279 -42.03 -35.95 23.76
C GLN A 279 -41.77 -37.41 23.34
N THR A 280 -41.17 -38.17 24.27
CA THR A 280 -41.36 -39.61 24.58
C THR A 280 -40.38 -39.91 25.73
N VAL A 281 -40.74 -39.58 26.98
CA VAL A 281 -41.31 -40.46 28.05
C VAL A 281 -40.39 -41.64 28.43
N PRO A 282 -40.05 -41.81 29.73
CA PRO A 282 -39.13 -42.84 30.22
C PRO A 282 -39.86 -44.13 30.61
N VAL A 283 -39.18 -45.29 30.54
CA VAL A 283 -39.57 -46.50 31.28
C VAL A 283 -38.33 -47.29 31.68
N VAL A 284 -38.17 -47.41 33.00
CA VAL A 284 -37.51 -48.44 33.87
C VAL A 284 -36.17 -49.02 33.43
#